data_AF-A0A662JV40-F1
#
_entry.id   AF-A0A662JV40-F1
#
_cell.length_a   1.000
_cell.length_b   1.000
_cell.length_c   1.000
_cell.angle_alpha   90.00
_cell.angle_beta   90.00
_cell.angle_gamma   90.00
#
_symmetry.space_group_name_H-M   'P 1'
#
loop_
_entity.id
_entity.type
_entity.pdbx_description
1 polymer ?
#
loop_
_entity_poly.entity_id
_entity_poly.type
_entity_poly.pdbx_seq_one_letter_code
_entity_poly.pdbx_strand_id
1 'polypeptide(L)'
;PHVSSVFPLVKGAKKINTGKFDLEILGEGIRYGSKAPQGIGTYERRIYVEGFEDIEAGGKTYRCARVKYYMKHSIIFLSPYDNEDWGKTEWIEEGYHWYSDIGLVKKEVTIKTYWWGELEKTDKVSITLTGVTMP
;
A
#
# COMPACT_ATOMS: atom_id res chain seq x y z
N PRO A 1 -6.28 18.26 1.45
CA PRO A 1 -4.94 18.24 2.08
C PRO A 1 -3.85 18.16 1.02
N HIS A 2 -3.18 19.28 0.75
CA HIS A 2 -2.01 19.33 -0.12
C HIS A 2 -0.93 18.43 0.48
N VAL A 3 -0.57 17.38 -0.23
CA VAL A 3 0.52 16.49 0.20
C VAL A 3 1.81 17.22 -0.12
N SER A 4 2.46 17.76 0.92
CA SER A 4 3.71 18.51 0.77
C SER A 4 4.70 17.74 -0.09
N SER A 5 5.14 18.43 -1.14
CA SER A 5 6.21 18.04 -2.05
C SER A 5 7.44 17.58 -1.29
N VAL A 6 8.11 16.56 -1.83
CA VAL A 6 9.47 16.16 -1.47
C VAL A 6 9.57 15.53 -0.07
N PHE A 7 9.30 14.22 0.01
CA PHE A 7 10.00 13.42 1.02
C PHE A 7 11.51 13.69 0.82
N PRO A 8 12.27 14.12 1.85
CA PRO A 8 13.71 14.27 1.74
C PRO A 8 14.29 12.86 1.68
N LEU A 9 14.36 12.27 0.48
CA LEU A 9 14.86 10.92 0.27
C LEU A 9 16.39 10.97 0.29
N VAL A 10 16.97 11.12 1.47
CA VAL A 10 18.41 10.92 1.68
C VAL A 10 18.68 9.42 1.62
N LYS A 11 19.76 9.01 0.95
CA LYS A 11 20.19 7.60 0.90
C LYS A 11 20.29 7.03 2.32
N GLY A 12 19.74 5.84 2.53
CA GLY A 12 19.76 5.17 3.84
C GLY A 12 18.63 5.60 4.77
N ALA A 13 17.75 6.52 4.37
CA ALA A 13 16.57 6.87 5.16
C ALA A 13 15.64 5.65 5.29
N LYS A 14 15.28 5.31 6.53
CA LYS A 14 14.36 4.24 6.88
C LYS A 14 13.18 4.81 7.67
N LYS A 15 11.96 4.49 7.25
CA LYS A 15 10.75 4.82 8.01
C LYS A 15 9.94 3.56 8.25
N ILE A 16 9.57 3.35 9.52
CA ILE A 16 8.63 2.31 9.93
C ILE A 16 7.42 3.03 10.52
N ASN A 17 6.23 2.66 10.07
CA ASN A 17 4.97 3.15 10.63
C ASN A 17 4.05 1.97 10.86
N THR A 18 3.47 1.88 12.05
CA THR A 18 2.45 0.89 12.39
C THR A 18 1.22 1.58 12.94
N GLY A 19 0.06 1.00 12.71
CA GLY A 19 -1.19 1.54 13.22
C GLY A 19 -2.33 0.53 13.23
N LYS A 20 -3.44 0.96 13.85
CA LYS A 20 -4.70 0.23 13.89
C LYS A 20 -5.81 1.12 13.32
N PHE A 21 -6.83 0.49 12.75
CA PHE A 21 -8.02 1.17 12.25
C PHE A 21 -9.22 0.23 12.39
N ASP A 22 -10.37 0.78 12.73
CA ASP A 22 -11.62 0.04 12.70
C ASP A 22 -12.19 0.08 11.28
N LEU A 23 -12.80 -1.03 10.85
CA LEU A 23 -13.45 -1.16 9.56
C LEU A 23 -14.91 -1.55 9.78
N GLU A 24 -15.83 -0.81 9.18
CA GLU A 24 -17.23 -1.23 9.08
C GLU A 24 -17.43 -1.89 7.72
N ILE A 25 -17.86 -3.14 7.71
CA ILE A 25 -18.02 -3.90 6.47
C ILE A 25 -19.49 -3.86 6.07
N LEU A 26 -19.77 -3.03 5.08
CA LEU A 26 -21.09 -2.94 4.47
C LEU A 26 -21.19 -4.03 3.39
N GLY A 27 -21.85 -5.15 3.71
CA GLY A 27 -22.22 -6.17 2.74
C GLY A 27 -23.55 -5.86 2.04
N GLU A 28 -23.67 -6.20 0.75
CA GLU A 28 -24.98 -6.27 0.10
C GLU A 28 -25.83 -7.35 0.82
N GLY A 29 -26.97 -6.93 1.37
CA GLY A 29 -27.89 -7.81 2.12
C GLY A 29 -27.93 -7.57 3.64
N ILE A 30 -27.12 -6.64 4.18
CA ILE A 30 -27.29 -6.19 5.57
C ILE A 30 -28.59 -5.37 5.64
N ARG A 31 -29.65 -5.98 6.18
CA ARG A 31 -30.94 -5.30 6.40
C ARG A 31 -30.74 -4.10 7.32
N TYR A 32 -31.44 -3.00 7.03
CA TYR A 32 -31.55 -1.85 7.92
C TYR A 32 -31.95 -2.33 9.34
N GLY A 33 -31.07 -2.15 10.33
CA GLY A 33 -31.27 -2.59 11.73
C GLY A 33 -30.41 -3.78 12.19
N SER A 34 -29.67 -4.45 11.31
CA SER A 34 -28.68 -5.47 11.68
C SER A 34 -27.34 -4.82 12.06
N LYS A 35 -26.64 -5.33 13.08
CA LYS A 35 -25.25 -4.92 13.35
C LYS A 35 -24.37 -5.31 12.17
N ALA A 36 -23.70 -4.34 11.54
CA ALA A 36 -22.73 -4.63 10.48
C ALA A 36 -21.54 -5.42 11.07
N PRO A 37 -20.98 -6.40 10.34
CA PRO A 37 -19.72 -7.02 10.72
C PRO A 37 -18.64 -5.95 10.88
N GLN A 38 -17.92 -6.02 12.00
CA GLN A 38 -16.81 -5.12 12.27
C GLN A 38 -15.51 -5.80 11.91
N GLY A 39 -14.53 -5.02 11.48
CA GLY A 39 -13.18 -5.47 11.26
C GLY A 39 -12.21 -4.65 12.09
N ILE A 40 -11.20 -5.30 12.65
CA ILE A 40 -10.05 -4.59 13.22
C ILE A 40 -8.90 -4.75 12.24
N GLY A 41 -8.51 -3.62 11.67
CA GLY A 41 -7.38 -3.49 10.77
C GLY A 41 -6.10 -3.12 11.51
N THR A 42 -5.00 -3.71 11.08
CA THR A 42 -3.65 -3.26 11.43
C THR A 42 -2.87 -3.03 10.15
N TYR A 43 -1.91 -2.11 10.21
CA TYR A 43 -0.96 -1.96 9.13
C TYR A 43 0.47 -1.82 9.65
N GLU A 44 1.40 -2.25 8.82
CA GLU A 44 2.82 -2.02 8.96
C GLU A 44 3.38 -1.54 7.63
N ARG A 45 3.99 -0.36 7.64
CA ARG A 45 4.67 0.25 6.50
C ARG A 45 6.15 0.33 6.79
N ARG A 46 6.98 -0.19 5.90
CA ARG A 46 8.43 -0.02 5.89
C ARG A 46 8.86 0.58 4.57
N ILE A 47 9.64 1.65 4.64
CA ILE A 47 10.18 2.34 3.48
C ILE A 47 11.67 2.49 3.70
N TYR A 48 12.44 2.21 2.65
CA TYR A 48 13.88 2.36 2.69
C TYR A 48 14.42 2.91 1.37
N VAL A 49 15.21 3.99 1.44
CA VAL A 49 15.87 4.56 0.26
C VAL A 49 17.20 3.83 0.05
N GLU A 50 17.26 2.96 -0.96
CA GLU A 50 18.46 2.16 -1.25
C GLU A 50 19.56 2.98 -1.93
N GLY A 51 19.16 3.88 -2.83
CA GLY A 51 20.09 4.68 -3.61
C GLY A 51 19.39 5.54 -4.64
N PHE A 52 20.16 6.03 -5.60
CA PHE A 52 19.67 6.84 -6.70
C PHE A 52 20.11 6.26 -8.02
N GLU A 53 19.22 6.24 -9.00
CA GLU A 53 19.48 5.77 -10.35
C GLU A 53 18.67 6.56 -11.36
N ASP A 54 19.10 6.51 -12.62
CA ASP A 54 18.44 7.22 -13.71
C ASP A 54 17.37 6.33 -14.33
N ILE A 55 16.16 6.86 -14.47
CA ILE A 55 15.01 6.16 -15.04
C ILE A 55 14.54 6.90 -16.28
N GLU A 56 14.47 6.18 -17.40
CA GLU A 56 13.86 6.68 -18.63
C GLU A 56 12.34 6.49 -18.57
N ALA A 57 11.60 7.59 -18.69
CA ALA A 57 10.15 7.58 -18.64
C ALA A 57 9.60 8.80 -19.41
N GLY A 58 8.46 8.68 -20.08
CA GLY A 58 7.84 9.78 -20.85
C GLY A 58 8.79 10.55 -21.77
N GLY A 59 9.75 9.86 -22.40
CA GLY A 59 10.73 10.46 -23.33
C GLY A 59 11.82 11.31 -22.67
N LYS A 60 12.00 11.23 -21.35
CA LYS A 60 13.04 11.94 -20.58
C LYS A 60 13.71 11.01 -19.59
N THR A 61 14.87 11.44 -19.10
CA THR A 61 15.60 10.76 -18.02
C THR A 61 15.39 11.50 -16.70
N TYR A 62 15.01 10.77 -15.66
CA TYR A 62 14.80 11.30 -14.32
C TYR A 62 15.79 10.67 -13.34
N ARG A 63 16.54 11.50 -12.60
CA ARG A 63 17.32 11.03 -11.46
C ARG A 63 16.36 10.70 -10.33
N CYS A 64 16.19 9.41 -10.05
CA CYS A 64 15.20 8.93 -9.09
C CYS A 64 15.87 8.35 -7.84
N ALA A 65 15.26 8.58 -6.69
CA ALA A 65 15.52 7.78 -5.50
C ALA A 65 14.82 6.42 -5.65
N ARG A 66 15.58 5.33 -5.55
CA ARG A 66 15.06 3.97 -5.55
C ARG A 66 14.65 3.61 -4.13
N VAL A 67 13.35 3.45 -3.92
CA VAL A 67 12.74 3.27 -2.61
C VAL A 67 12.18 1.86 -2.50
N LYS A 68 12.79 1.03 -1.66
CA LYS A 68 12.24 -0.27 -1.27
C LYS A 68 11.01 -0.04 -0.40
N TYR A 69 9.91 -0.67 -0.79
CA TYR A 69 8.62 -0.52 -0.18
C TYR A 69 8.13 -1.87 0.33
N TYR A 70 7.61 -1.87 1.56
CA TYR A 70 6.88 -2.99 2.14
C TYR A 70 5.69 -2.42 2.91
N MET A 71 4.51 -2.94 2.64
CA MET A 71 3.29 -2.63 3.35
C MET A 71 2.54 -3.91 3.62
N LYS A 72 2.23 -4.16 4.88
CA LYS A 72 1.34 -5.23 5.29
C LYS A 72 0.09 -4.62 5.88
N HIS A 73 -1.07 -5.04 5.40
CA HIS A 73 -2.36 -4.83 6.05
C HIS A 73 -2.85 -6.18 6.55
N SER A 74 -3.46 -6.20 7.73
CA SER A 74 -4.17 -7.37 8.24
C SER A 74 -5.51 -6.92 8.78
N ILE A 75 -6.58 -7.57 8.35
CA ILE A 75 -7.92 -7.35 8.88
C ILE A 75 -8.42 -8.66 9.48
N ILE A 76 -8.88 -8.57 10.73
CA ILE A 76 -9.64 -9.62 11.39
C ILE A 76 -11.10 -9.23 11.31
N PHE A 77 -11.93 -10.12 10.79
CA PHE A 77 -13.37 -9.96 10.67
C PHE A 77 -14.01 -10.50 11.94
N LEU A 78 -14.82 -9.69 12.60
CA LEU A 78 -15.51 -10.03 13.83
C LEU A 78 -16.99 -10.28 13.55
N SER A 79 -17.50 -11.34 14.16
CA SER A 79 -18.92 -11.63 14.24
C SER A 79 -19.69 -10.47 14.87
N PRO A 80 -20.79 -10.02 14.26
CA PRO A 80 -21.65 -9.00 14.84
C PRO A 80 -22.47 -9.52 16.05
N TYR A 81 -22.47 -10.83 16.31
CA TYR A 81 -23.29 -11.47 17.35
C TYR A 81 -22.51 -11.75 18.64
N ASP A 82 -21.29 -12.28 18.52
CA ASP A 82 -20.47 -12.76 19.64
C ASP A 82 -19.02 -12.21 19.63
N ASN A 83 -18.67 -11.36 18.65
CA ASN A 83 -17.33 -10.82 18.42
C ASN A 83 -16.24 -11.89 18.22
N GLU A 84 -16.60 -13.11 17.81
CA GLU A 84 -15.62 -14.12 17.41
C GLU A 84 -14.97 -13.80 16.07
N ASP A 85 -13.74 -14.27 15.86
CA ASP A 85 -13.00 -14.14 14.61
C ASP A 85 -13.66 -14.99 13.51
N TRP A 86 -14.41 -14.35 12.62
CA TRP A 86 -15.03 -14.97 11.45
C TRP A 86 -14.08 -15.12 10.26
N GLY A 87 -12.98 -14.38 10.28
CA GLY A 87 -12.07 -14.35 9.14
C GLY A 87 -10.80 -13.58 9.44
N LYS A 88 -9.76 -13.89 8.67
CA LYS A 88 -8.55 -13.06 8.61
C LYS A 88 -8.10 -12.93 7.18
N THR A 89 -7.94 -11.69 6.73
CA THR A 89 -7.26 -11.40 5.45
C THR A 89 -6.00 -10.59 5.69
N GLU A 90 -4.98 -10.85 4.88
CA GLU A 90 -3.73 -10.09 4.89
C GLU A 90 -3.36 -9.68 3.46
N TRP A 91 -2.97 -8.43 3.28
CA TRP A 91 -2.45 -7.92 2.01
C TRP A 91 -1.02 -7.44 2.22
N ILE A 92 -0.09 -8.02 1.49
CA ILE A 92 1.32 -7.63 1.52
C ILE A 92 1.68 -7.04 0.16
N GLU A 93 2.05 -5.77 0.14
CA GLU A 93 2.61 -5.07 -1.01
C GLU A 93 4.11 -4.89 -0.79
N GLU A 94 4.93 -5.46 -1.67
CA GLU A 94 6.39 -5.36 -1.59
C GLU A 94 7.01 -5.07 -2.96
N GLY A 95 8.04 -4.22 -2.99
CA GLY A 95 8.72 -3.88 -4.22
C GLY A 95 9.47 -2.55 -4.16
N TYR A 96 9.47 -1.82 -5.26
CA TYR A 96 10.20 -0.58 -5.44
C TYR A 96 9.35 0.53 -6.03
N HIS A 97 9.51 1.72 -5.47
CA HIS A 97 9.02 2.97 -6.04
C HIS A 97 10.22 3.84 -6.42
N TRP A 98 10.10 4.56 -7.52
CA TRP A 98 11.09 5.53 -7.98
C TRP A 98 10.47 6.91 -7.92
N TYR A 99 11.04 7.76 -7.06
CA TYR A 99 10.60 9.13 -6.91
C TYR A 99 11.67 10.08 -7.41
N SER A 100 11.28 11.06 -8.24
CA SER A 100 12.09 12.22 -8.57
C SER A 100 11.47 13.48 -7.97
N ASP A 101 12.05 14.63 -8.29
CA ASP A 101 11.51 15.98 -8.03
C ASP A 101 10.04 16.17 -8.45
N ILE A 102 9.60 15.52 -9.52
CA ILE A 102 8.22 15.58 -10.03
C ILE A 102 7.27 14.57 -9.36
N GLY A 103 7.76 13.76 -8.42
CA GLY A 103 6.97 12.73 -7.73
C GLY A 103 7.25 11.32 -8.23
N LEU A 104 6.23 10.45 -8.25
CA LEU A 104 6.39 9.03 -8.61
C LEU A 104 6.61 8.88 -10.12
N VAL A 105 7.79 8.40 -10.53
CA VAL A 105 8.16 8.17 -11.93
C VAL A 105 7.89 6.73 -12.35
N LYS A 106 8.19 5.77 -11.47
CA LYS A 106 8.03 4.35 -11.73
C LYS A 106 7.64 3.62 -10.44
N LYS A 107 6.89 2.54 -10.56
CA LYS A 107 6.50 1.64 -9.47
C LYS A 107 6.51 0.21 -9.98
N GLU A 108 7.14 -0.68 -9.24
CA GLU A 108 7.11 -2.13 -9.46
C GLU A 108 6.85 -2.80 -8.12
N VAL A 109 5.68 -3.38 -7.94
CA VAL A 109 5.30 -4.06 -6.68
C VAL A 109 4.64 -5.40 -6.96
N THR A 110 4.82 -6.32 -6.02
CA THR A 110 4.06 -7.55 -5.92
C THR A 110 3.09 -7.40 -4.76
N ILE A 111 1.81 -7.70 -5.01
CA ILE A 111 0.76 -7.72 -4.01
C ILE A 111 0.39 -9.17 -3.77
N LYS A 112 0.46 -9.63 -2.53
CA LYS A 112 0.05 -10.96 -2.11
C LYS A 112 -1.14 -10.84 -1.17
N THR A 113 -2.22 -11.54 -1.50
CA THR A 113 -3.42 -11.61 -0.67
C THR A 113 -3.49 -12.97 -0.02
N TYR A 114 -3.71 -12.96 1.28
CA TYR A 114 -3.88 -14.17 2.07
C TYR A 114 -5.25 -14.21 2.72
N TRP A 115 -5.79 -15.42 2.85
CA TRP A 115 -6.98 -15.73 3.63
C TRP A 115 -6.64 -16.83 4.62
N TRP A 116 -6.87 -16.60 5.92
CA TRP A 116 -6.45 -17.53 6.98
C TRP A 116 -4.98 -17.99 6.93
N GLY A 117 -4.10 -17.14 6.39
CA GLY A 117 -2.68 -17.44 6.22
C GLY A 117 -2.34 -18.24 4.97
N GLU A 118 -3.32 -18.69 4.20
CA GLU A 118 -3.13 -19.32 2.89
C GLU A 118 -3.01 -18.25 1.79
N LEU A 119 -2.08 -18.44 0.85
CA LEU A 119 -1.87 -17.50 -0.25
C LEU A 119 -2.93 -17.71 -1.31
N GLU A 120 -3.88 -16.79 -1.40
CA GLU A 120 -4.99 -16.85 -2.36
C GLU A 120 -4.61 -16.26 -3.71
N LYS A 121 -3.84 -15.16 -3.71
CA LYS A 121 -3.57 -14.39 -4.92
C LYS A 121 -2.22 -13.71 -4.88
N THR A 122 -1.56 -13.67 -6.03
CA THR A 122 -0.38 -12.84 -6.26
C THR A 122 -0.60 -11.99 -7.51
N ASP A 123 -0.58 -10.67 -7.34
CA ASP A 123 -0.64 -9.70 -8.43
C ASP A 123 0.71 -9.00 -8.57
N LYS A 124 1.12 -8.71 -9.80
CA LYS A 124 2.30 -7.88 -10.09
C LYS A 124 1.84 -6.61 -10.76
N VAL A 125 2.22 -5.48 -10.19
CA VAL A 125 1.85 -4.15 -10.69
C VAL A 125 3.12 -3.43 -11.11
N SER A 126 3.16 -3.03 -12.38
CA SER A 126 4.21 -2.17 -12.93
C SER A 126 3.55 -0.93 -13.53
N ILE A 127 3.97 0.24 -13.07
CA ILE A 127 3.51 1.54 -13.53
C ILE A 127 4.74 2.37 -13.86
N THR A 128 4.74 3.00 -15.02
CA THR A 128 5.78 3.93 -15.45
C THR A 128 5.12 5.18 -16.00
N LEU A 129 5.67 6.34 -15.67
CA LEU A 129 5.25 7.62 -16.20
C LEU A 129 5.39 7.62 -17.73
N THR A 130 4.30 7.89 -18.44
CA THR A 130 4.27 7.90 -19.92
C THR A 130 4.32 9.30 -20.52
N GLY A 131 4.11 10.34 -19.72
CA GLY A 131 4.21 11.73 -20.13
C GLY A 131 3.79 12.69 -19.01
N VAL A 132 4.21 13.94 -19.11
CA VAL A 132 3.77 15.02 -18.23
C VAL A 132 3.14 16.09 -19.10
N THR A 133 1.82 16.26 -19.04
CA THR A 133 1.14 17.43 -19.59
C THR A 133 1.09 18.48 -18.49
N MET A 134 1.82 19.58 -18.68
CA MET A 134 1.61 20.78 -17.87
C MET A 134 0.31 21.45 -18.33
N PRO A 135 -0.57 21.89 -17.42
CA PRO A 135 -1.71 22.73 -17.77
C PRO A 135 -1.26 24.10 -18.31
#